data_AF-A0A2M7DGX4-F1
#
_entry.id   AF-A0A2M7DGX4-F1
#
_cell.length_a   1.000
_cell.length_b   1.000
_cell.length_c   1.000
_cell.angle_alpha   90.00
_cell.angle_beta   90.00
_cell.angle_gamma   90.00
#
_symmetry.space_group_name_H-M   'P 1'
#
loop_
_entity.id
_entity.type
_entity.pdbx_description
1 polymer ?
#
loop_
_entity_poly.entity_id
_entity_poly.type
_entity_poly.pdbx_seq_one_letter_code
_entity_poly.pdbx_strand_id
1 'polypeptide(L)'
;MALYNVGLGSVFGGIGAVINKNPEDKIGEIFLNGFWKGAIGGYLIYESKNLVGKIPEKEHWEYSWAAKMVNSAGTSIVENATSNRGLFEQWHFNIGFNRIEFYTKNQFKVRYKIMPVSFILTTITASKTKFEFSRSLQTGELIFSQSDLLLDRNKRAFVFGNVMVIDTNHLDNYFLFSHELIHIYQYYDYNFINSYFNKPVMNWKNKSNTFNRINNLLYFDTQGIILRGLYLYENSANNCYFDNFFEYEAEFFARRGRVICP
;
A
#
# COMPACT_ATOMS: atom_id res chain seq x y z
N MET A 1 -0.66 6.00 16.38
CA MET A 1 -0.84 5.48 15.00
C MET A 1 -2.27 5.47 14.48
N ALA A 2 -3.32 5.26 15.30
CA ALA A 2 -4.71 5.34 14.84
C ALA A 2 -5.06 6.71 14.23
N LEU A 3 -4.80 7.79 14.97
CA LEU A 3 -5.02 9.17 14.51
C LEU A 3 -4.26 9.50 13.22
N TYR A 4 -3.07 8.92 13.03
CA TYR A 4 -2.30 9.10 11.80
C TYR A 4 -2.99 8.46 10.60
N ASN A 5 -3.33 7.16 10.66
CA ASN A 5 -3.94 6.46 9.53
C ASN A 5 -5.34 7.00 9.21
N VAL A 6 -6.15 7.27 10.24
CA VAL A 6 -7.48 7.91 10.09
C VAL A 6 -7.32 9.33 9.54
N GLY A 7 -6.39 10.12 10.09
CA GLY A 7 -6.15 11.50 9.68
C GLY A 7 -5.65 11.60 8.24
N LEU A 8 -4.68 10.75 7.85
CA LEU A 8 -4.19 10.62 6.48
C LEU A 8 -5.35 10.31 5.53
N GLY A 9 -6.11 9.24 5.81
CA GLY A 9 -7.28 8.87 5.01
C GLY A 9 -8.28 10.02 4.89
N SER A 10 -8.60 10.69 6.00
CA SER A 10 -9.59 11.78 6.05
C SER A 10 -9.15 13.01 5.26
N VAL A 11 -7.96 13.55 5.55
CA VAL A 11 -7.48 14.80 4.95
C VAL A 11 -7.26 14.62 3.46
N PHE A 12 -6.55 13.56 3.05
CA PHE A 12 -6.29 13.31 1.64
C PHE A 12 -7.56 12.86 0.91
N GLY A 13 -8.46 12.11 1.58
CA GLY A 13 -9.81 11.81 1.12
C GLY A 13 -10.60 13.06 0.71
N GLY A 14 -10.68 14.04 1.60
CA GLY A 14 -11.37 15.31 1.37
C GLY A 14 -10.73 16.15 0.26
N ILE A 15 -9.39 16.32 0.30
CA ILE A 15 -8.66 17.08 -0.74
C ILE A 15 -8.85 16.44 -2.12
N GLY A 16 -8.67 15.12 -2.21
CA GLY A 16 -8.88 14.36 -3.45
C GLY A 16 -10.28 14.50 -4.00
N ALA A 17 -11.30 14.39 -3.14
CA ALA A 17 -12.68 14.54 -3.54
C ALA A 17 -12.93 15.92 -4.17
N VAL A 18 -12.38 16.99 -3.58
CA VAL A 18 -12.47 18.35 -4.14
C VAL A 18 -11.75 18.45 -5.49
N ILE A 19 -10.56 17.85 -5.64
CA ILE A 19 -9.85 17.80 -6.93
C ILE A 19 -10.70 17.10 -8.00
N ASN A 20 -11.40 16.02 -7.63
CA ASN A 20 -12.20 15.18 -8.52
C ASN A 20 -13.68 15.58 -8.59
N LYS A 21 -14.08 16.68 -7.96
CA LYS A 21 -15.47 17.15 -7.97
C LYS A 21 -15.95 17.53 -9.38
N ASN A 22 -17.26 17.49 -9.58
CA ASN A 22 -17.89 18.08 -10.76
C ASN A 22 -17.94 19.62 -10.63
N PRO A 23 -17.99 20.37 -11.75
CA PRO A 23 -18.01 21.83 -11.72
C PRO A 23 -19.11 22.43 -10.82
N GLU A 24 -20.29 21.84 -10.84
CA GLU A 24 -21.51 22.24 -10.11
C GLU A 24 -21.50 21.89 -8.62
N ASP A 25 -20.64 20.96 -8.19
CA ASP A 25 -20.63 20.50 -6.80
C ASP A 25 -20.10 21.58 -5.83
N LYS A 26 -20.73 21.69 -4.66
CA LYS A 26 -20.28 22.57 -3.58
C LYS A 26 -19.01 22.02 -2.91
N ILE A 27 -17.95 22.83 -2.86
CA ILE A 27 -16.63 22.42 -2.34
C ILE A 27 -16.72 21.86 -0.92
N GLY A 28 -17.41 22.56 -0.01
CA GLY A 28 -17.49 22.14 1.40
C GLY A 28 -18.20 20.80 1.60
N GLU A 29 -19.27 20.55 0.84
CA GLU A 29 -20.01 19.29 0.88
C GLU A 29 -19.16 18.13 0.34
N ILE A 30 -18.48 18.33 -0.79
CA ILE A 30 -17.59 17.32 -1.37
C ILE A 30 -16.38 17.05 -0.48
N PHE A 31 -15.78 18.09 0.10
CA PHE A 31 -14.68 17.94 1.04
C PHE A 31 -15.10 17.10 2.24
N LEU A 32 -16.22 17.45 2.90
CA LEU A 32 -16.74 16.70 4.04
C LEU A 32 -17.06 15.25 3.64
N ASN A 33 -17.67 15.06 2.47
CA ASN A 33 -17.98 13.74 1.95
C ASN A 33 -16.73 12.86 1.74
N GLY A 34 -15.68 13.42 1.15
CA GLY A 34 -14.39 12.74 1.02
C GLY A 34 -13.72 12.52 2.37
N PHE A 35 -13.84 13.48 3.29
CA PHE A 35 -13.20 13.43 4.61
C PHE A 35 -13.72 12.28 5.46
N TRP A 36 -15.04 12.15 5.64
CA TRP A 36 -15.58 11.08 6.48
C TRP A 36 -15.38 9.69 5.86
N LYS A 37 -15.51 9.56 4.52
CA LYS A 37 -15.21 8.29 3.82
C LYS A 37 -13.74 7.91 3.99
N GLY A 38 -12.87 8.89 3.84
CA GLY A 38 -11.44 8.77 4.08
C GLY A 38 -11.12 8.30 5.50
N ALA A 39 -11.83 8.83 6.50
CA ALA A 39 -11.69 8.42 7.90
C ALA A 39 -12.01 6.93 8.10
N ILE A 40 -13.11 6.44 7.51
CA ILE A 40 -13.50 5.02 7.58
C ILE A 40 -12.42 4.14 6.93
N GLY A 41 -11.94 4.52 5.75
CA GLY A 41 -10.87 3.78 5.06
C GLY A 41 -9.58 3.77 5.88
N GLY A 42 -9.19 4.92 6.44
CA GLY A 42 -8.03 5.04 7.32
C GLY A 42 -8.13 4.24 8.62
N TYR A 43 -9.34 4.08 9.18
CA TYR A 43 -9.58 3.21 10.32
C TYR A 43 -9.37 1.73 9.97
N LEU A 44 -9.86 1.28 8.82
CA LEU A 44 -9.62 -0.09 8.36
C LEU A 44 -8.13 -0.34 8.06
N ILE A 45 -7.43 0.64 7.46
CA ILE A 45 -5.97 0.57 7.28
C ILE A 45 -5.28 0.39 8.64
N TYR A 46 -5.65 1.18 9.65
CA TYR A 46 -5.11 1.02 11.00
C TYR A 46 -5.35 -0.39 11.58
N GLU A 47 -6.57 -0.90 11.47
CA GLU A 47 -6.89 -2.25 11.96
C GLU A 47 -6.15 -3.35 11.19
N SER A 48 -5.91 -3.16 9.89
CA SER A 48 -5.10 -4.08 9.11
C SER A 48 -3.68 -4.22 9.66
N LYS A 49 -3.06 -3.11 10.09
CA LYS A 49 -1.73 -3.10 10.72
C LYS A 49 -1.76 -3.72 12.11
N ASN A 50 -2.85 -3.56 12.87
CA ASN A 50 -3.04 -4.29 14.14
C ASN A 50 -3.16 -5.81 13.94
N LEU A 51 -3.72 -6.26 12.82
CA LEU A 51 -3.77 -7.69 12.46
C LEU A 51 -2.39 -8.22 12.08
N VAL A 52 -1.55 -7.42 11.41
CA VAL A 52 -0.14 -7.77 11.18
C VAL A 52 0.58 -8.03 12.52
N GLY A 53 0.37 -7.17 13.52
CA GLY A 53 0.92 -7.36 14.86
C GLY A 53 0.44 -8.62 15.61
N LYS A 54 -0.57 -9.35 15.10
CA LYS A 54 -0.95 -10.68 15.63
C LYS A 54 -0.08 -11.82 15.10
N ILE A 55 0.59 -11.64 13.96
CA ILE A 55 1.47 -12.67 13.37
C ILE A 55 2.58 -13.09 14.36
N PRO A 56 3.36 -12.17 14.98
CA PRO A 56 4.41 -12.57 15.92
C PRO A 56 3.85 -12.89 17.31
N GLU A 57 2.68 -12.38 17.68
CA GLU A 57 2.04 -12.68 18.96
C GLU A 57 1.48 -14.12 19.00
N LYS A 58 0.95 -14.58 17.86
CA LYS A 58 0.29 -15.88 17.74
C LYS A 58 1.12 -16.91 16.98
N GLU A 59 2.22 -16.50 16.35
CA GLU A 59 3.06 -17.33 15.48
C GLU A 59 2.24 -18.01 14.37
N HIS A 60 1.32 -17.24 13.77
CA HIS A 60 0.39 -17.71 12.74
C HIS A 60 0.44 -16.80 11.52
N TRP A 61 0.85 -17.35 10.38
CA TRP A 61 1.01 -16.62 9.11
C TRP A 61 -0.33 -16.21 8.49
N GLU A 62 -1.41 -16.92 8.81
CA GLU A 62 -2.75 -16.72 8.28
C GLU A 62 -3.32 -15.34 8.62
N TYR A 63 -2.84 -14.72 9.71
CA TYR A 63 -3.17 -13.34 10.04
C TYR A 63 -2.74 -12.34 8.96
N SER A 64 -1.76 -12.68 8.12
CA SER A 64 -1.36 -11.89 6.95
C SER A 64 -2.50 -11.76 5.94
N TRP A 65 -3.23 -12.84 5.63
CA TRP A 65 -4.38 -12.78 4.73
C TRP A 65 -5.51 -11.92 5.29
N ALA A 66 -5.82 -12.07 6.58
CA ALA A 66 -6.82 -11.25 7.25
C ALA A 66 -6.43 -9.77 7.22
N ALA A 67 -5.17 -9.47 7.56
CA ALA A 67 -4.62 -8.13 7.46
C ALA A 67 -4.73 -7.57 6.04
N LYS A 68 -4.38 -8.37 5.02
CA LYS A 68 -4.36 -7.95 3.61
C LYS A 68 -5.75 -7.63 3.09
N MET A 69 -6.75 -8.44 3.45
CA MET A 69 -8.15 -8.18 3.09
C MET A 69 -8.67 -6.88 3.72
N VAL A 70 -8.35 -6.66 5.00
CA VAL A 70 -8.76 -5.43 5.71
C VAL A 70 -8.01 -4.21 5.16
N ASN A 71 -6.73 -4.32 4.83
CA ASN A 71 -5.95 -3.25 4.21
C ASN A 71 -6.54 -2.90 2.83
N SER A 72 -6.74 -3.90 1.97
CA SER A 72 -7.36 -3.76 0.65
C SER A 72 -8.73 -3.07 0.72
N ALA A 73 -9.56 -3.41 1.72
CA ALA A 73 -10.84 -2.74 1.94
C ALA A 73 -10.64 -1.26 2.32
N GLY A 74 -9.73 -0.98 3.26
CA GLY A 74 -9.40 0.36 3.70
C GLY A 74 -8.86 1.24 2.57
N THR A 75 -7.85 0.78 1.84
CA THR A 75 -7.25 1.51 0.72
C THR A 75 -8.26 1.74 -0.41
N SER A 76 -9.14 0.76 -0.69
CA SER A 76 -10.23 0.91 -1.67
C SER A 76 -11.18 2.05 -1.29
N ILE A 77 -11.55 2.13 -0.02
CA ILE A 77 -12.42 3.19 0.49
C ILE A 77 -11.74 4.56 0.39
N VAL A 78 -10.45 4.67 0.74
CA VAL A 78 -9.70 5.93 0.60
C VAL A 78 -9.56 6.33 -0.89
N GLU A 79 -9.30 5.37 -1.78
CA GLU A 79 -9.29 5.63 -3.23
C GLU A 79 -10.67 6.09 -3.75
N ASN A 80 -11.77 5.49 -3.28
CA ASN A 80 -13.12 5.94 -3.62
C ASN A 80 -13.41 7.35 -3.09
N ALA A 81 -13.00 7.65 -1.84
CA ALA A 81 -13.13 8.97 -1.25
C ALA A 81 -12.39 10.02 -2.09
N THR A 82 -11.11 9.77 -2.40
CA THR A 82 -10.28 10.68 -3.19
C THR A 82 -10.73 10.81 -4.64
N SER A 83 -11.37 9.80 -5.22
CA SER A 83 -11.96 9.87 -6.56
C SER A 83 -13.37 10.47 -6.60
N ASN A 84 -13.89 10.99 -5.47
CA ASN A 84 -15.28 11.47 -5.33
C ASN A 84 -16.34 10.42 -5.75
N ARG A 85 -16.11 9.16 -5.40
CA ARG A 85 -17.02 8.03 -5.69
C ARG A 85 -17.86 7.63 -4.48
N GLY A 86 -18.84 6.74 -4.71
CA GLY A 86 -19.53 6.04 -3.63
C GLY A 86 -18.57 5.18 -2.81
N LEU A 87 -18.86 5.00 -1.51
CA LEU A 87 -17.98 4.30 -0.55
C LEU A 87 -17.57 2.90 -1.04
N PHE A 88 -18.52 2.18 -1.63
CA PHE A 88 -18.36 0.78 -2.05
C PHE A 88 -18.28 0.60 -3.57
N GLU A 89 -18.05 1.69 -4.31
CA GLU A 89 -18.19 1.72 -5.78
C GLU A 89 -17.08 0.93 -6.51
N GLN A 90 -15.84 1.04 -6.04
CA GLN A 90 -14.70 0.25 -6.51
C GLN A 90 -13.96 -0.36 -5.34
N TRP A 91 -13.70 -1.67 -5.41
CA TRP A 91 -12.76 -2.36 -4.56
C TRP A 91 -11.54 -2.76 -5.38
N HIS A 92 -10.38 -2.87 -4.75
CA HIS A 92 -9.20 -3.41 -5.38
C HIS A 92 -8.43 -4.33 -4.44
N PHE A 93 -7.85 -5.37 -5.00
CA PHE A 93 -6.98 -6.30 -4.29
C PHE A 93 -5.65 -6.39 -5.04
N ASN A 94 -4.54 -6.14 -4.33
CA ASN A 94 -3.21 -6.15 -4.91
C ASN A 94 -2.47 -7.44 -4.50
N ILE A 95 -1.78 -8.11 -5.42
CA ILE A 95 -0.86 -9.22 -5.14
C ILE A 95 0.42 -8.99 -5.95
N GLY A 96 1.50 -8.59 -5.29
CA GLY A 96 2.71 -8.15 -5.97
C GLY A 96 2.37 -7.03 -6.95
N PHE A 97 2.76 -7.18 -8.22
CA PHE A 97 2.46 -6.20 -9.27
C PHE A 97 1.07 -6.33 -9.90
N ASN A 98 0.22 -7.25 -9.43
CA ASN A 98 -1.11 -7.49 -9.97
C ASN A 98 -2.13 -6.71 -9.15
N ARG A 99 -3.07 -6.06 -9.83
CA ARG A 99 -4.22 -5.39 -9.22
C ARG A 99 -5.50 -5.90 -9.84
N ILE A 100 -6.41 -6.39 -9.01
CA ILE A 100 -7.75 -6.83 -9.43
C ILE A 100 -8.74 -5.82 -8.90
N GLU A 101 -9.49 -5.17 -9.78
CA GLU A 101 -10.48 -4.15 -9.45
C GLU A 101 -11.90 -4.71 -9.63
N PHE A 102 -12.74 -4.52 -8.63
CA PHE A 102 -14.15 -4.91 -8.61
C PHE A 102 -15.01 -3.66 -8.58
N TYR A 103 -15.78 -3.42 -9.63
CA TYR A 103 -16.73 -2.32 -9.72
C TYR A 103 -18.12 -2.86 -9.42
N THR A 104 -18.80 -2.29 -8.42
CA THR A 104 -20.07 -2.82 -7.90
C THR A 104 -21.29 -2.01 -8.35
N LYS A 105 -21.08 -0.75 -8.76
CA LYS A 105 -22.16 0.17 -9.13
C LYS A 105 -22.71 -0.13 -10.53
N ASN A 106 -24.04 -0.10 -10.65
CA ASN A 106 -24.85 -0.37 -11.85
C ASN A 106 -24.74 -1.81 -12.39
N GLN A 107 -23.52 -2.30 -12.64
CA GLN A 107 -23.23 -3.65 -13.12
C GLN A 107 -21.89 -4.10 -12.55
N PHE A 108 -21.85 -5.31 -11.99
CA PHE A 108 -20.62 -5.88 -11.48
C PHE A 108 -19.61 -6.09 -12.61
N LYS A 109 -18.40 -5.51 -12.48
CA LYS A 109 -17.32 -5.64 -13.46
C LYS A 109 -16.01 -5.94 -12.75
N VAL A 110 -15.27 -6.89 -13.28
CA VAL A 110 -13.91 -7.21 -12.85
C VAL A 110 -12.92 -6.68 -13.87
N ARG A 111 -11.88 -6.00 -13.41
CA ARG A 111 -10.76 -5.59 -14.25
C ARG A 111 -9.46 -6.05 -13.64
N TYR A 112 -8.59 -6.59 -14.46
CA TYR A 112 -7.22 -6.88 -14.10
C TYR A 112 -6.30 -5.77 -14.62
N LYS A 113 -5.35 -5.36 -13.79
CA LYS A 113 -4.34 -4.37 -14.12
C LYS A 113 -2.96 -4.77 -13.62
N ILE A 114 -1.95 -4.31 -14.33
CA ILE A 114 -0.54 -4.44 -13.95
C ILE A 114 -0.07 -3.11 -13.36
N MET A 115 0.62 -3.18 -12.22
CA MET A 115 1.29 -2.07 -11.56
C MET A 115 2.74 -2.00 -12.07
N PRO A 116 3.09 -1.09 -13.00
CA PRO A 116 4.34 -1.16 -13.75
C PRO A 116 5.58 -0.94 -12.90
N VAL A 117 5.57 -0.03 -11.92
CA VAL A 117 6.72 0.17 -11.01
C VAL A 117 6.93 -1.11 -10.21
N SER A 118 5.89 -1.62 -9.57
CA SER A 118 5.91 -2.88 -8.82
C SER A 118 6.39 -4.06 -9.69
N PHE A 119 5.98 -4.12 -10.97
CA PHE A 119 6.40 -5.18 -11.90
C PHE A 119 7.90 -5.12 -12.19
N ILE A 120 8.43 -3.92 -12.45
CA ILE A 120 9.86 -3.71 -12.68
C ILE A 120 10.65 -4.10 -11.43
N LEU A 121 10.24 -3.63 -10.25
CA LEU A 121 10.91 -3.94 -8.99
C LEU A 121 10.88 -5.45 -8.71
N THR A 122 9.73 -6.11 -8.92
CA THR A 122 9.60 -7.56 -8.80
C THR A 122 10.55 -8.30 -9.74
N THR A 123 10.63 -7.87 -11.00
CA THR A 123 11.50 -8.51 -12.01
C THR A 123 12.98 -8.39 -11.63
N ILE A 124 13.40 -7.20 -11.19
CA ILE A 124 14.77 -6.97 -10.72
C ILE A 124 15.08 -7.87 -9.51
N THR A 125 14.18 -7.94 -8.53
CA THR A 125 14.34 -8.79 -7.36
C THR A 125 14.41 -10.26 -7.74
N ALA A 126 13.46 -10.75 -8.55
CA ALA A 126 13.38 -12.14 -9.00
C ALA A 126 14.62 -12.58 -9.80
N SER A 127 15.31 -11.66 -10.49
CA SER A 127 16.54 -11.97 -11.23
C SER A 127 17.76 -12.21 -10.33
N LYS A 128 17.70 -11.85 -9.04
CA LYS A 128 18.84 -11.89 -8.11
C LYS A 128 18.59 -12.70 -6.85
N THR A 129 17.35 -13.15 -6.64
CA THR A 129 16.90 -13.76 -5.38
C THR A 129 16.07 -15.01 -5.67
N LYS A 130 15.90 -15.87 -4.66
CA LYS A 130 15.10 -17.08 -4.77
C LYS A 130 13.64 -16.76 -4.41
N PHE A 131 12.71 -17.11 -5.28
CA PHE A 131 11.28 -16.95 -4.99
C PHE A 131 10.81 -18.00 -3.96
N GLU A 132 10.17 -17.55 -2.89
CA GLU A 132 9.67 -18.41 -1.81
C GLU A 132 8.17 -18.63 -1.97
N PHE A 133 7.79 -19.59 -2.81
CA PHE A 133 6.40 -19.85 -3.18
C PHE A 133 5.50 -20.18 -1.97
N SER A 134 5.95 -21.09 -1.09
CA SER A 134 5.17 -21.49 0.09
C SER A 134 4.87 -20.29 0.99
N ARG A 135 5.91 -19.51 1.28
CA ARG A 135 5.79 -18.33 2.15
C ARG A 135 4.94 -17.25 1.50
N SER A 136 5.08 -17.06 0.19
CA SER A 136 4.25 -16.13 -0.58
C SER A 136 2.76 -16.50 -0.56
N LEU A 137 2.44 -17.79 -0.65
CA LEU A 137 1.06 -18.26 -0.56
C LEU A 137 0.48 -18.10 0.85
N GLN A 138 1.28 -18.35 1.88
CA GLN A 138 0.86 -18.22 3.28
C GLN A 138 0.61 -16.76 3.67
N THR A 139 1.39 -15.82 3.14
CA THR A 139 1.27 -14.39 3.48
C THR A 139 0.36 -13.61 2.52
N GLY A 140 0.20 -14.10 1.28
CA GLY A 140 -0.49 -13.37 0.22
C GLY A 140 0.35 -12.25 -0.41
N GLU A 141 1.65 -12.21 -0.14
CA GLU A 141 2.61 -11.26 -0.72
C GLU A 141 3.72 -11.99 -1.48
N LEU A 142 4.40 -11.30 -2.40
CA LEU A 142 5.55 -11.89 -3.09
C LEU A 142 6.78 -11.83 -2.20
N ILE A 143 7.23 -13.02 -1.76
CA ILE A 143 8.37 -13.19 -0.86
C ILE A 143 9.53 -13.82 -1.64
N PHE A 144 10.70 -13.21 -1.49
CA PHE A 144 11.95 -13.72 -2.01
C PHE A 144 12.94 -13.88 -0.87
N SER A 145 13.91 -14.78 -1.06
CA SER A 145 15.01 -15.00 -0.14
C SER A 145 16.36 -14.86 -0.81
N GLN A 146 17.36 -14.51 -0.02
CA GLN A 146 18.75 -14.51 -0.44
C GLN A 146 19.64 -14.85 0.76
N SER A 147 20.77 -15.52 0.52
CA SER A 147 21.85 -15.66 1.50
C SER A 147 22.72 -14.41 1.45
N ASP A 148 23.01 -13.79 2.60
CA ASP A 148 23.85 -12.60 2.72
C ASP A 148 23.33 -11.43 1.86
N LEU A 149 22.39 -10.66 2.41
CA LEU A 149 21.77 -9.53 1.70
C LEU A 149 22.87 -8.54 1.22
N LEU A 150 22.99 -8.41 -0.11
CA LEU A 150 24.13 -7.87 -0.87
C LEU A 150 24.63 -6.46 -0.50
N LEU A 151 23.90 -5.72 0.32
CA LEU A 151 24.14 -4.30 0.58
C LEU A 151 24.50 -3.98 2.04
N ASP A 152 24.20 -4.87 2.99
CA ASP A 152 24.52 -4.69 4.41
C ASP A 152 24.42 -6.03 5.14
N ARG A 153 25.55 -6.51 5.70
CA ARG A 153 25.61 -7.80 6.43
C ARG A 153 24.75 -7.82 7.69
N ASN A 154 24.34 -6.65 8.20
CA ASN A 154 23.46 -6.56 9.37
C ASN A 154 21.97 -6.49 8.98
N LYS A 155 21.65 -6.26 7.71
CA LYS A 155 20.27 -6.22 7.25
C LYS A 155 19.75 -7.64 7.09
N ARG A 156 18.61 -7.94 7.73
CA ARG A 156 17.99 -9.29 7.74
C ARG A 156 16.79 -9.42 6.82
N ALA A 157 16.17 -8.31 6.45
CA ALA A 157 15.14 -8.23 5.43
C ALA A 157 15.03 -6.81 4.86
N PHE A 158 14.33 -6.66 3.75
CA PHE A 158 13.90 -5.37 3.23
C PHE A 158 12.70 -5.50 2.30
N VAL A 159 11.94 -4.41 2.18
CA VAL A 159 10.95 -4.23 1.11
C VAL A 159 11.47 -3.31 0.03
N PHE A 160 11.29 -3.72 -1.23
CA PHE A 160 11.55 -2.88 -2.40
C PHE A 160 10.26 -2.67 -3.18
N GLY A 161 9.63 -1.51 -2.97
CA GLY A 161 8.27 -1.23 -3.42
C GLY A 161 7.26 -2.01 -2.60
N ASN A 162 6.77 -3.12 -3.14
CA ASN A 162 5.84 -4.03 -2.48
C ASN A 162 6.32 -5.50 -2.51
N VAL A 163 7.63 -5.68 -2.72
CA VAL A 163 8.28 -6.98 -2.79
C VAL A 163 9.20 -7.14 -1.59
N MET A 164 9.02 -8.22 -0.83
CA MET A 164 9.85 -8.51 0.34
C MET A 164 11.01 -9.41 -0.05
N VAL A 165 12.20 -9.07 0.44
CA VAL A 165 13.39 -9.93 0.40
C VAL A 165 13.83 -10.18 1.83
N ILE A 166 14.00 -11.45 2.20
CA ILE A 166 14.43 -11.86 3.54
C ILE A 166 15.68 -12.73 3.49
N ASP A 167 16.51 -12.62 4.51
CA ASP A 167 17.63 -13.54 4.69
C ASP A 167 17.11 -14.98 4.84
N THR A 168 17.77 -15.92 4.16
CA THR A 168 17.32 -17.32 4.10
C THR A 168 17.25 -17.97 5.48
N ASN A 169 18.10 -17.57 6.43
CA ASN A 169 18.10 -18.09 7.80
C ASN A 169 17.00 -17.49 8.68
N HIS A 170 16.25 -16.51 8.17
CA HIS A 170 15.23 -15.78 8.90
C HIS A 170 13.82 -15.94 8.29
N LEU A 171 13.63 -16.90 7.37
CA LEU A 171 12.35 -17.18 6.68
C LEU A 171 11.18 -17.55 7.61
N ASP A 172 11.47 -17.93 8.85
CA ASP A 172 10.47 -18.27 9.86
C ASP A 172 10.39 -17.22 10.98
N ASN A 173 11.05 -16.07 10.82
CA ASN A 173 11.02 -15.00 11.80
C ASN A 173 9.73 -14.17 11.66
N TYR A 174 8.70 -14.53 12.44
CA TYR A 174 7.39 -13.86 12.45
C TYR A 174 7.48 -12.35 12.68
N PHE A 175 8.39 -11.91 13.56
CA PHE A 175 8.56 -10.49 13.87
C PHE A 175 9.10 -9.72 12.67
N LEU A 176 10.21 -10.20 12.09
CA LEU A 176 10.85 -9.59 10.93
C LEU A 176 9.88 -9.52 9.74
N PHE A 177 9.12 -10.60 9.50
CA PHE A 177 8.06 -10.61 8.49
C PHE A 177 7.01 -9.53 8.74
N SER A 178 6.60 -9.37 9.98
CA SER A 178 5.56 -8.41 10.35
C SER A 178 6.03 -6.98 10.15
N HIS A 179 7.29 -6.69 10.50
CA HIS A 179 7.94 -5.41 10.24
C HIS A 179 7.91 -5.08 8.74
N GLU A 180 8.42 -5.99 7.91
CA GLU A 180 8.47 -5.79 6.47
C GLU A 180 7.08 -5.74 5.82
N LEU A 181 6.09 -6.49 6.34
CA LEU A 181 4.73 -6.45 5.83
C LEU A 181 4.09 -5.05 6.02
N ILE A 182 4.44 -4.34 7.09
CA ILE A 182 3.99 -2.94 7.28
C ILE A 182 4.56 -2.03 6.19
N HIS A 183 5.81 -2.22 5.75
CA HIS A 183 6.36 -1.45 4.63
C HIS A 183 5.63 -1.72 3.30
N ILE A 184 5.18 -2.95 3.07
CA ILE A 184 4.28 -3.26 1.94
C ILE A 184 2.95 -2.49 2.07
N TYR A 185 2.37 -2.44 3.28
CA TYR A 185 1.12 -1.71 3.48
C TYR A 185 1.30 -0.20 3.35
N GLN A 186 2.41 0.36 3.81
CA GLN A 186 2.76 1.76 3.55
C GLN A 186 2.77 2.05 2.04
N TYR A 187 3.25 1.12 1.20
CA TYR A 187 3.15 1.26 -0.25
C TYR A 187 1.70 1.33 -0.74
N TYR A 188 0.81 0.50 -0.21
CA TYR A 188 -0.61 0.47 -0.60
C TYR A 188 -1.45 1.61 -0.02
N ASP A 189 -1.12 2.08 1.17
CA ASP A 189 -1.85 3.16 1.87
C ASP A 189 -1.83 4.45 1.06
N TYR A 190 -0.80 4.65 0.25
CA TYR A 190 -0.65 5.82 -0.62
C TYR A 190 -1.26 5.64 -2.03
N ASN A 191 -1.94 4.52 -2.33
CA ASN A 191 -2.59 4.31 -3.64
C ASN A 191 -3.54 5.46 -4.04
N PHE A 192 -4.09 6.19 -3.07
CA PHE A 192 -4.97 7.33 -3.30
C PHE A 192 -4.31 8.45 -4.14
N ILE A 193 -2.98 8.53 -4.17
CA ILE A 193 -2.23 9.52 -4.96
C ILE A 193 -2.63 9.45 -6.43
N ASN A 194 -2.88 8.25 -6.96
CA ASN A 194 -3.25 8.07 -8.37
C ASN A 194 -4.56 8.80 -8.71
N SER A 195 -5.47 8.93 -7.74
CA SER A 195 -6.74 9.65 -7.93
C SER A 195 -6.54 11.14 -8.20
N TYR A 196 -5.42 11.75 -7.78
CA TYR A 196 -5.15 13.16 -8.04
C TYR A 196 -4.81 13.41 -9.51
N PHE A 197 -4.41 12.37 -10.23
CA PHE A 197 -4.11 12.41 -11.66
C PHE A 197 -5.28 11.93 -12.53
N ASN A 198 -6.46 11.63 -11.96
CA ASN A 198 -7.62 11.14 -12.71
C ASN A 198 -8.01 12.07 -13.88
N LYS A 199 -8.16 13.38 -13.64
CA LYS A 199 -8.52 14.37 -14.67
C LYS A 199 -7.50 14.41 -15.83
N PRO A 200 -6.19 14.62 -15.61
CA PRO A 200 -5.22 14.61 -16.71
C PRO A 200 -5.14 13.25 -17.43
N VAL A 201 -5.18 12.13 -16.69
CA VAL A 201 -5.18 10.79 -17.29
C VAL A 201 -6.41 10.57 -18.19
N MET A 202 -7.60 10.95 -17.74
CA MET A 202 -8.82 10.83 -18.54
C MET A 202 -8.79 11.73 -19.78
N ASN A 203 -8.23 12.94 -19.67
CA ASN A 203 -8.05 13.82 -20.82
C ASN A 203 -7.12 13.20 -21.88
N TRP A 204 -6.04 12.54 -21.47
CA TRP A 204 -5.14 11.84 -22.40
C TRP A 204 -5.78 10.59 -22.98
N LYS A 205 -6.52 9.83 -22.18
CA LYS A 205 -7.30 8.66 -22.60
C LYS A 205 -8.26 8.98 -23.74
N ASN A 206 -8.95 10.12 -23.67
CA ASN A 206 -9.92 10.52 -24.69
C ASN A 206 -9.24 11.02 -25.98
N LYS A 207 -7.98 11.43 -25.93
CA LYS A 207 -7.23 11.94 -27.09
C LYS A 207 -6.44 10.87 -27.85
N SER A 208 -6.14 9.71 -27.24
CA SER A 208 -5.27 8.69 -27.84
C SER A 208 -5.79 7.27 -27.61
N ASN A 209 -6.08 6.56 -28.71
CA ASN A 209 -6.47 5.15 -28.67
C ASN A 209 -5.36 4.26 -28.10
N THR A 210 -4.10 4.57 -28.39
CA THR A 210 -2.95 3.83 -27.85
C THR A 210 -2.87 4.00 -26.34
N PHE A 211 -2.97 5.24 -25.84
CA PHE A 211 -2.95 5.48 -24.40
C PHE A 211 -4.16 4.86 -23.71
N ASN A 212 -5.34 4.87 -24.34
CA ASN A 212 -6.53 4.18 -23.82
C ASN A 212 -6.29 2.67 -23.63
N ARG A 213 -5.68 2.00 -24.60
CA ARG A 213 -5.32 0.57 -24.47
C ARG A 213 -4.34 0.34 -23.33
N ILE A 214 -3.29 1.15 -23.24
CA ILE A 214 -2.29 1.07 -22.16
C ILE A 214 -2.94 1.29 -20.79
N ASN A 215 -3.74 2.36 -20.63
CA ASN A 215 -4.40 2.71 -19.37
C ASN A 215 -5.48 1.70 -18.94
N ASN A 216 -6.04 0.92 -19.88
CA ASN A 216 -6.95 -0.16 -19.52
C ASN A 216 -6.22 -1.39 -18.96
N LEU A 217 -4.94 -1.58 -19.32
CA LEU A 217 -4.10 -2.67 -18.83
C LEU A 217 -3.26 -2.28 -17.60
N LEU A 218 -2.85 -1.01 -17.51
CA LEU A 218 -1.95 -0.54 -16.47
C LEU A 218 -2.68 0.24 -15.37
N TYR A 219 -2.25 0.02 -14.14
CA TYR A 219 -2.49 0.91 -13.01
C TYR A 219 -1.17 1.60 -12.71
N PHE A 220 -1.00 2.85 -13.14
CA PHE A 220 0.24 3.59 -12.92
C PHE A 220 0.43 3.83 -11.41
N ASP A 221 1.26 3.02 -10.77
CA ASP A 221 1.49 2.99 -9.33
C ASP A 221 2.43 4.13 -8.87
N THR A 222 2.01 5.37 -9.12
CA THR A 222 2.81 6.59 -8.86
C THR A 222 3.10 6.79 -7.37
N GLN A 223 2.33 6.15 -6.49
CA GLN A 223 2.56 6.19 -5.05
C GLN A 223 3.94 5.69 -4.65
N GLY A 224 4.54 4.77 -5.42
CA GLY A 224 5.88 4.27 -5.15
C GLY A 224 6.95 5.36 -5.20
N ILE A 225 6.84 6.31 -6.14
CA ILE A 225 7.78 7.43 -6.29
C ILE A 225 7.64 8.39 -5.11
N ILE A 226 6.40 8.72 -4.74
CA ILE A 226 6.12 9.64 -3.64
C ILE A 226 6.56 9.05 -2.30
N LEU A 227 6.22 7.79 -2.02
CA LEU A 227 6.64 7.12 -0.80
C LEU A 227 8.17 7.04 -0.69
N ARG A 228 8.86 6.71 -1.80
CA ARG A 228 10.32 6.69 -1.81
C ARG A 228 10.91 8.07 -1.51
N GLY A 229 10.34 9.14 -2.08
CA GLY A 229 10.76 10.51 -1.80
C GLY A 229 10.60 10.89 -0.33
N LEU A 230 9.43 10.61 0.27
CA LEU A 230 9.17 10.85 1.68
C LEU A 230 10.11 10.05 2.59
N TYR A 231 10.34 8.77 2.26
CA TYR A 231 11.25 7.91 3.03
C TYR A 231 12.70 8.42 3.00
N LEU A 232 13.18 8.88 1.84
CA LEU A 232 14.52 9.47 1.72
C LEU A 232 14.64 10.80 2.47
N TYR A 233 13.57 11.61 2.48
CA TYR A 233 13.53 12.84 3.24
C TYR A 233 13.64 12.58 4.75
N GLU A 234 12.83 11.66 5.28
CA GLU A 234 12.89 11.24 6.68
C GLU A 234 14.29 10.72 7.04
N ASN A 235 14.92 9.91 6.19
CA ASN A 235 16.27 9.39 6.43
C ASN A 235 17.38 10.45 6.50
N SER A 236 17.15 11.67 5.99
CA SER A 236 18.19 12.70 5.95
C SER A 236 18.45 13.38 7.30
N ALA A 237 17.59 13.17 8.31
CA ALA A 237 17.60 13.91 9.57
C ALA A 237 17.66 13.03 10.84
N ASN A 238 18.04 11.76 10.73
CA ASN A 238 17.87 10.77 11.80
C ASN A 238 19.16 10.48 12.59
N ASN A 239 19.04 10.46 13.92
CA ASN A 239 20.12 10.04 14.83
C ASN A 239 20.00 8.54 15.18
N CYS A 240 18.77 8.01 15.20
CA CYS A 240 18.41 6.59 15.37
C CYS A 240 17.68 6.07 14.12
N TYR A 241 17.84 4.77 13.82
CA TYR A 241 17.16 4.13 12.68
C TYR A 241 15.62 4.32 12.73
N PHE A 242 15.03 4.22 13.93
CA PHE A 242 13.59 4.39 14.15
C PHE A 242 13.17 5.86 14.35
N ASP A 243 14.06 6.84 14.15
CA ASP A 243 13.63 8.24 14.01
C ASP A 243 12.89 8.43 12.67
N ASN A 244 13.19 7.59 11.67
CA ASN A 244 12.42 7.53 10.43
C ASN A 244 10.98 7.12 10.74
N PHE A 245 10.00 7.96 10.41
CA PHE A 245 8.60 7.67 10.68
C PHE A 245 8.14 6.31 10.13
N PHE A 246 8.59 5.93 8.93
CA PHE A 246 8.20 4.68 8.29
C PHE A 246 8.77 3.45 9.00
N GLU A 247 10.01 3.52 9.48
CA GLU A 247 10.62 2.48 10.31
C GLU A 247 9.97 2.42 11.69
N TYR A 248 9.69 3.57 12.31
CA TYR A 248 8.96 3.66 13.57
C TYR A 248 7.58 3.00 13.45
N GLU A 249 6.84 3.27 12.37
CA GLU A 249 5.52 2.66 12.16
C GLU A 249 5.60 1.15 12.02
N ALA A 250 6.55 0.66 11.21
CA ALA A 250 6.76 -0.78 11.02
C ALA A 250 7.08 -1.48 12.35
N GLU A 251 8.01 -0.91 13.11
CA GLU A 251 8.40 -1.42 14.42
C GLU A 251 7.23 -1.36 15.42
N PHE A 252 6.49 -0.24 15.44
CA PHE A 252 5.34 -0.03 16.33
C PHE A 252 4.29 -1.13 16.15
N PHE A 253 3.91 -1.45 14.91
CA PHE A 253 2.89 -2.47 14.67
C PHE A 253 3.42 -3.88 14.85
N ALA A 254 4.67 -4.15 14.45
CA ALA A 254 5.30 -5.46 14.62
C ALA A 254 5.56 -5.80 16.10
N ARG A 255 5.92 -4.81 16.94
CA ARG A 255 6.17 -4.97 18.40
C ARG A 255 5.02 -4.54 19.30
N ARG A 256 3.85 -4.23 18.75
CA ARG A 256 2.66 -3.80 19.53
C ARG A 256 2.93 -2.58 20.44
N GLY A 257 3.62 -1.58 19.91
CA GLY A 257 3.85 -0.30 20.57
C GLY A 257 5.16 -0.15 21.33
N ARG A 258 6.03 -1.17 21.33
CA ARG A 258 7.37 -1.09 21.92
C ARG A 258 8.40 -0.78 20.83
N VAL A 259 8.66 0.50 20.61
CA VAL A 259 9.80 0.94 19.79
C VAL A 259 10.97 1.22 20.74
N ILE A 260 12.07 0.52 20.55
CA ILE A 260 13.31 0.73 21.32
C ILE A 260 14.35 1.15 20.31
N CYS A 261 14.93 2.33 20.48
CA CYS A 261 16.18 2.71 19.81
C CYS A 261 17.31 1.96 20.51
N PRO A 262 17.97 0.98 19.86
CA PRO A 262 19.25 0.45 20.35
C PRO A 262 20.37 1.50 20.21
#